data_AF-A0A6M6JRA9-F1
#
_entry.id   AF-A0A6M6JRA9-F1
#
_cell.length_a   1.000
_cell.length_b   1.000
_cell.length_c   1.000
_cell.angle_alpha   90.00
_cell.angle_beta   90.00
_cell.angle_gamma   90.00
#
_symmetry.space_group_name_H-M   'P 1'
#
loop_
_entity.id
_entity.type
_entity.pdbx_description
1 polymer ?
#
loop_
_entity_poly.entity_id
_entity_poly.type
_entity_poly.pdbx_seq_one_letter_code
_entity_poly.pdbx_strand_id
1 'polypeptide(L)'
;MSNYQLHRLVYDWVRAGEVNSAAGGDGRQGFDASGYELTDDERKAFDTKDVAALYQLGLHSVLLNRFCRAAGFARDDYRKLLEPFGEKEERRGRWQR
;
A
#
# COMPACT_ATOMS: atom_id res chain seq x y z
N MET A 1 -14.32 10.20 -6.14
CA MET A 1 -13.34 9.68 -7.12
C MET A 1 -13.12 8.20 -6.85
N SER A 2 -12.73 7.41 -7.84
CA SER A 2 -12.47 5.97 -7.67
C SER A 2 -10.99 5.76 -7.33
N ASN A 3 -10.68 5.10 -6.22
CA ASN A 3 -9.31 4.77 -5.77
C ASN A 3 -8.59 3.76 -6.69
N TYR A 4 -9.20 3.42 -7.82
CA TYR A 4 -8.74 2.39 -8.74
C TYR A 4 -7.33 2.66 -9.29
N GLN A 5 -7.03 3.91 -9.69
CA GLN A 5 -5.73 4.25 -10.27
C GLN A 5 -4.61 4.08 -9.25
N LEU A 6 -4.82 4.53 -8.00
CA LEU A 6 -3.89 4.30 -6.90
C LEU A 6 -3.72 2.80 -6.60
N HIS A 7 -4.81 2.04 -6.54
CA HIS A 7 -4.74 0.60 -6.28
C HIS A 7 -3.97 -0.14 -7.37
N ARG A 8 -4.20 0.22 -8.63
CA ARG A 8 -3.52 -0.36 -9.80
C ARG A 8 -2.03 -0.01 -9.80
N LEU A 9 -1.68 1.26 -9.59
CA LEU A 9 -0.29 1.72 -9.45
C LEU A 9 0.46 0.91 -8.39
N VAL A 10 -0.10 0.81 -7.18
CA VAL A 10 0.53 0.07 -6.07
C VAL A 10 0.70 -1.40 -6.42
N TYR A 11 -0.33 -2.02 -7.02
CA TYR A 11 -0.24 -3.41 -7.45
C TYR A 11 0.88 -3.63 -8.48
N ASP A 12 0.93 -2.81 -9.52
CA ASP A 12 1.89 -2.91 -10.62
C ASP A 12 3.32 -2.67 -10.12
N TRP A 13 3.53 -1.69 -9.24
CA TRP A 13 4.82 -1.42 -8.61
C TRP A 13 5.31 -2.60 -7.75
N VAL A 14 4.43 -3.17 -6.92
CA VAL A 14 4.77 -4.36 -6.14
C VAL A 14 5.12 -5.51 -7.09
N ARG A 15 4.32 -5.71 -8.14
CA ARG A 15 4.49 -6.81 -9.10
C ARG A 15 5.79 -6.68 -9.89
N ALA A 16 6.19 -5.47 -10.28
CA ALA A 16 7.45 -5.21 -10.96
C ALA A 16 8.66 -5.68 -10.14
N GLY A 17 8.62 -5.50 -8.83
CA GLY A 17 9.66 -6.01 -7.92
C GLY A 17 9.67 -7.53 -7.77
N GLU A 18 8.54 -8.21 -7.93
CA GLU A 18 8.46 -9.68 -7.84
C GLU A 18 8.91 -10.40 -9.11
N VAL A 19 8.56 -9.87 -10.28
CA VAL A 19 8.85 -10.53 -11.57
C VAL A 19 10.35 -10.46 -11.88
N ASN A 20 11.00 -9.36 -11.51
CA ASN A 20 12.41 -9.12 -11.85
C ASN A 20 13.40 -9.48 -10.74
N SER A 21 12.92 -9.79 -9.53
CA SER A 21 13.81 -10.25 -8.43
C SER A 21 14.46 -11.59 -8.73
N ALA A 22 13.87 -12.41 -9.60
CA ALA A 22 14.49 -13.65 -10.09
C ALA A 22 15.74 -13.40 -10.97
N ALA A 23 15.89 -12.20 -11.55
CA ALA A 23 17.03 -11.82 -12.38
C ALA A 23 18.13 -11.08 -11.61
N GLY A 24 18.06 -11.02 -10.28
CA GLY A 24 19.08 -10.40 -9.42
C GLY A 24 19.03 -8.87 -9.32
N GLY A 25 18.00 -8.22 -9.86
CA GLY A 25 17.77 -6.78 -9.76
C GLY A 25 16.42 -6.43 -9.12
N ASP A 26 16.29 -5.19 -8.62
CA ASP A 26 14.98 -4.66 -8.23
C ASP A 26 14.28 -4.10 -9.47
N GLY A 27 13.29 -4.85 -9.98
CA GLY A 27 12.50 -4.45 -11.15
C GLY A 27 11.67 -3.18 -11.00
N ARG A 28 11.70 -2.56 -9.82
CA ARG A 28 11.09 -1.27 -9.57
C ARG A 28 12.00 -0.11 -9.96
N GLN A 29 13.30 -0.35 -10.20
CA GLN A 29 14.19 0.68 -10.71
C GLN A 29 13.65 1.19 -12.05
N GLY A 30 13.28 2.47 -12.09
CA GLY A 30 12.68 3.09 -13.27
C GLY A 30 11.19 2.81 -13.46
N PHE A 31 10.47 2.35 -12.44
CA PHE A 31 9.01 2.25 -12.51
C PHE A 31 8.39 3.63 -12.79
N ASP A 32 7.65 3.74 -13.89
CA ASP A 32 7.04 4.99 -14.32
C ASP A 32 5.60 5.12 -13.78
N ALA A 33 5.42 6.07 -12.86
CA ALA A 33 4.12 6.41 -12.28
C ALA A 33 3.37 7.50 -13.08
N SER A 34 3.95 8.07 -14.14
CA SER A 34 3.36 9.19 -14.88
C SER A 34 2.11 8.79 -15.69
N GLY A 35 2.01 7.51 -16.08
CA GLY A 35 0.87 6.97 -16.82
C GLY A 35 -0.41 6.76 -15.98
N TYR A 36 -0.38 7.02 -14.68
CA TYR A 36 -1.52 6.87 -13.79
C TYR A 36 -2.15 8.23 -13.49
N GLU A 37 -3.48 8.28 -13.59
CA GLU A 37 -4.28 9.45 -13.23
C GLU A 37 -4.45 9.47 -11.70
N LEU A 38 -3.52 10.16 -11.04
CA LEU A 38 -3.47 10.34 -9.58
C LEU A 38 -3.68 11.81 -9.24
N THR A 39 -4.36 12.05 -8.13
CA THR A 39 -4.32 13.35 -7.45
C THR A 39 -2.91 13.65 -6.94
N ASP A 40 -2.64 14.93 -6.66
CA ASP A 40 -1.34 15.35 -6.11
C ASP A 40 -1.04 14.67 -4.76
N ASP A 41 -2.06 14.47 -3.93
CA ASP A 41 -1.94 13.80 -2.64
C ASP A 41 -1.61 12.31 -2.79
N GLU A 42 -2.25 11.61 -3.72
CA GLU A 42 -1.96 10.20 -4.02
C GLU A 42 -0.55 10.01 -4.57
N ARG A 43 -0.13 10.88 -5.49
CA ARG A 43 1.22 10.86 -6.06
C ARG A 43 2.26 11.10 -4.98
N LYS A 44 2.07 12.13 -4.15
CA LYS A 44 2.95 12.43 -3.02
C LYS A 44 3.02 11.27 -2.03
N ALA A 45 1.90 10.67 -1.66
CA ALA A 45 1.84 9.55 -0.73
C ALA A 45 2.62 8.34 -1.27
N PHE A 46 2.51 8.04 -2.56
CA PHE A 46 3.26 6.97 -3.21
C PHE A 46 4.77 7.27 -3.26
N ASP A 47 5.16 8.45 -3.74
CA ASP A 47 6.56 8.83 -3.94
C ASP A 47 7.34 8.87 -2.61
N THR A 48 6.69 9.38 -1.55
CA THR A 48 7.27 9.45 -0.20
C THR A 48 7.13 8.14 0.59
N LYS A 49 6.43 7.14 0.04
CA LYS A 49 6.08 5.88 0.71
C LYS A 49 5.34 6.11 2.04
N ASP A 50 4.48 7.12 2.09
CA ASP A 50 3.70 7.47 3.27
C ASP A 50 2.53 6.49 3.45
N VAL A 51 2.77 5.50 4.30
CA VAL A 51 1.81 4.43 4.61
C VAL A 51 0.54 4.97 5.28
N ALA A 52 0.65 6.01 6.12
CA ALA A 52 -0.51 6.61 6.78
C ALA A 52 -1.39 7.34 5.76
N ALA A 53 -0.77 8.13 4.89
CA ALA A 53 -1.48 8.84 3.83
C ALA A 53 -2.16 7.84 2.87
N LEU A 54 -1.46 6.79 2.43
CA LEU A 54 -2.04 5.73 1.58
C LEU A 54 -3.25 5.05 2.24
N TYR A 55 -3.19 4.81 3.55
CA TYR A 55 -4.31 4.26 4.30
C TYR A 55 -5.51 5.22 4.33
N GLN A 56 -5.29 6.50 4.65
CA GLN A 56 -6.33 7.51 4.71
C GLN A 56 -6.98 7.82 3.35
N LEU A 57 -6.19 7.75 2.27
CA LEU A 57 -6.67 7.85 0.89
C LEU A 57 -7.51 6.63 0.46
N GLY A 58 -7.61 5.60 1.31
CA GLY A 58 -8.44 4.43 1.07
C GLY A 58 -7.76 3.38 0.18
N LEU A 59 -6.44 3.24 0.27
CA LEU A 59 -5.75 2.07 -0.28
C LEU A 59 -6.24 0.81 0.44
N HIS A 60 -6.60 -0.22 -0.32
CA HIS A 60 -7.10 -1.47 0.26
C HIS A 60 -6.04 -2.12 1.18
N SER A 61 -6.46 -2.60 2.35
CA SER A 61 -5.58 -3.11 3.41
C SER A 61 -4.63 -4.24 2.97
N VAL A 62 -5.07 -5.11 2.06
CA VAL A 62 -4.25 -6.18 1.48
C VAL A 62 -3.13 -5.62 0.60
N LEU A 63 -3.42 -4.60 -0.22
CA LEU A 63 -2.41 -3.94 -1.05
C LEU A 63 -1.45 -3.14 -0.18
N LEU A 64 -1.95 -2.46 0.85
CA LEU A 64 -1.13 -1.72 1.81
C LEU A 64 -0.14 -2.66 2.52
N ASN A 65 -0.59 -3.82 3.02
CA ASN A 65 0.31 -4.80 3.64
C ASN A 65 1.44 -5.22 2.70
N ARG A 66 1.11 -5.50 1.44
CA ARG A 66 2.07 -5.94 0.43
C ARG A 66 3.03 -4.82 0.04
N PHE A 67 2.53 -3.59 -0.09
CA PHE A 67 3.32 -2.39 -0.33
C PHE A 67 4.31 -2.15 0.80
N CYS A 68 3.89 -2.22 2.07
CA CYS A 68 4.77 -2.04 3.22
C CYS A 68 5.94 -3.03 3.21
N ARG A 69 5.66 -4.32 2.96
CA ARG A 69 6.69 -5.35 2.83
C ARG A 69 7.66 -5.07 1.68
N ALA A 70 7.12 -4.68 0.53
CA ALA A 70 7.89 -4.33 -0.64
C ALA A 70 8.77 -3.08 -0.42
N ALA A 71 8.27 -2.10 0.33
CA ALA A 71 8.98 -0.86 0.67
C ALA A 71 10.03 -1.03 1.77
N GLY A 72 10.11 -2.20 2.43
CA GLY A 72 11.12 -2.52 3.44
C GLY A 72 10.67 -2.33 4.88
N PHE A 73 9.38 -2.08 5.14
CA PHE A 73 8.86 -1.99 6.51
C PHE A 73 8.74 -3.38 7.13
N ALA A 74 9.17 -3.54 8.40
CA ALA A 74 8.87 -4.76 9.14
C ALA A 74 7.38 -4.83 9.46
N ARG A 75 6.88 -6.06 9.71
CA ARG A 75 5.44 -6.31 9.90
C ARG A 75 4.85 -5.50 11.07
N ASP A 76 5.61 -5.29 12.13
CA ASP A 76 5.13 -4.57 13.31
C ASP A 76 5.22 -3.05 13.18
N ASP A 77 6.13 -2.54 12.34
CA ASP A 77 6.37 -1.10 12.21
C ASP A 77 5.16 -0.38 11.62
N TYR A 78 4.64 -0.89 10.50
CA TYR A 78 3.49 -0.26 9.85
C TYR A 78 2.19 -0.46 10.66
N ARG A 79 2.10 -1.52 11.48
CA ARG A 79 0.93 -1.73 12.34
C ARG A 79 0.86 -0.67 13.44
N LYS A 80 1.98 -0.37 14.10
CA LYS A 80 2.06 0.71 15.11
C LYS A 80 1.74 2.07 14.49
N LEU A 81 2.20 2.30 13.26
CA LEU A 81 1.94 3.53 12.52
C LEU A 81 0.45 3.71 12.19
N LEU A 82 -0.26 2.61 11.94
CA LEU A 82 -1.69 2.60 11.62
C LEU A 82 -2.62 2.48 12.84
N GLU A 83 -2.09 2.14 14.02
CA GLU A 83 -2.86 1.98 15.25
C GLU A 83 -3.77 3.19 15.58
N PRO A 84 -3.34 4.46 15.39
CA PRO A 84 -4.20 5.62 15.62
C PRO A 84 -5.39 5.73 14.65
N PHE A 85 -5.31 5.08 13.48
CA PHE A 85 -6.33 5.16 12.43
C PHE A 85 -7.22 3.93 12.36
N GLY A 86 -6.88 2.85 13.07
CA GLY A 86 -7.66 1.63 13.09
C GLY A 86 -8.92 1.77 13.95
N GLU A 87 -10.09 1.48 13.37
CA GLU A 87 -11.31 1.32 14.15
C GLU A 87 -11.22 0.04 15.01
N LYS A 88 -11.58 0.13 16.30
CA LYS A 88 -11.70 -1.06 17.15
C LYS A 88 -12.86 -1.91 16.65
N GLU A 89 -12.53 -2.97 15.93
CA GLU A 89 -13.53 -3.93 15.49
C GLU A 89 -14.01 -4.77 16.69
N GLU A 90 -15.17 -4.41 17.25
CA GLU A 90 -15.85 -5.25 18.26
C GLU A 90 -16.42 -6.49 17.59
N ARG A 91 -15.57 -7.50 17.39
CA ARG A 91 -16.03 -8.81 16.94
C ARG A 91 -16.74 -9.53 18.09
N ARG A 92 -18.06 -9.48 18.11
CA ARG A 92 -18.86 -10.43 18.89
C ARG A 92 -18.70 -11.81 18.27
N GLY A 93 -18.35 -12.80 19.07
CA GLY A 93 -18.36 -14.19 18.61
C GLY A 93 -19.77 -14.55 18.11
N ARG A 94 -19.91 -15.35 17.04
CA ARG A 94 -21.22 -15.77 16.51
C ARG A 94 -22.17 -16.38 17.56
N TRP A 95 -21.63 -16.82 18.70
CA TRP A 95 -22.34 -17.41 19.83
C TRP A 95 -22.83 -16.38 20.87
N GLN A 96 -22.34 -15.15 20.84
CA GLN A 96 -22.81 -14.05 21.68
C GLN A 96 -23.96 -13.33 20.96
N ARG A 97 -25.19 -13.78 21.21
CA ARG A 97 -26.41 -13.03 20.87
C ARG A 97 -26.58 -11.85 21.83
#